data_AF-A0A970INB8-F1
#
_entry.id   AF-A0A970INB8-F1
#
_cell.length_a   1.000
_cell.length_b   1.000
_cell.length_c   1.000
_cell.angle_alpha   90.00
_cell.angle_beta   90.00
_cell.angle_gamma   90.00
#
_symmetry.space_group_name_H-M   'P 1'
#
loop_
_entity.id
_entity.type
_entity.pdbx_description
1 polymer ?
#
loop_
_entity_poly.entity_id
_entity_poly.type
_entity_poly.pdbx_seq_one_letter_code
_entity_poly.pdbx_strand_id
1 'polypeptide(L)'
;MFYAITEQGVKKAYTRKQLNKKLKGILETAEFKFRGRDAVTILNEKDLEFVQDKRRISQIPVQQLYKRDMTKVLIFIVMLLQFILLIKG
;
A
#
# COMPACT_ATOMS: atom_id res chain seq x y z
N MET A 1 -24.80 3.82 -1.39
CA MET A 1 -23.93 4.45 -2.42
C MET A 1 -22.68 5.02 -1.73
N PHE A 2 -21.55 5.22 -2.42
CA PHE A 2 -20.34 5.82 -1.85
C PHE A 2 -20.08 7.22 -2.43
N TYR A 3 -19.80 8.19 -1.56
CA TYR A 3 -19.50 9.56 -1.91
C TYR A 3 -18.21 10.03 -1.25
N ALA A 4 -17.35 10.68 -2.03
CA ALA A 4 -16.22 11.46 -1.54
C ALA A 4 -16.40 12.91 -1.95
N ILE A 5 -16.47 13.80 -0.97
CA ILE A 5 -16.53 15.24 -1.16
C ILE A 5 -15.10 15.76 -1.05
N THR A 6 -14.55 16.25 -2.15
CA THR A 6 -13.25 16.92 -2.17
C THR A 6 -13.44 18.40 -2.53
N GLU A 7 -12.43 19.23 -2.31
CA GLU A 7 -12.45 20.64 -2.72
C GLU A 7 -12.63 20.81 -4.25
N GLN A 8 -12.18 19.81 -5.02
CA GLN A 8 -12.32 19.76 -6.48
C GLN A 8 -13.72 19.29 -6.93
N GLY A 9 -14.59 18.88 -5.99
CA GLY A 9 -15.96 18.44 -6.25
C GLY A 9 -16.30 17.06 -5.67
N VAL A 10 -17.51 16.58 -5.97
CA VAL A 10 -18.05 15.34 -5.40
C VAL A 10 -17.85 14.17 -6.36
N LYS A 11 -17.16 13.12 -5.90
CA LYS A 11 -17.05 11.85 -6.63
C LYS A 11 -17.97 10.79 -6.02
N LYS A 12 -18.79 10.17 -6.86
CA LYS A 12 -19.71 9.09 -6.48
C LYS A 12 -19.37 7.74 -7.12
N ALA A 13 -19.68 6.64 -6.43
CA ALA A 13 -19.56 5.28 -6.94
C ALA A 13 -20.51 4.31 -6.23
N TYR A 14 -20.78 3.16 -6.87
CA TYR A 14 -21.62 2.11 -6.27
C TYR A 14 -20.85 1.26 -5.26
N THR A 15 -19.54 1.12 -5.45
CA THR A 15 -18.67 0.34 -4.56
C THR A 15 -17.45 1.15 -4.12
N ARG A 16 -16.93 0.84 -2.93
CA ARG A 16 -15.68 1.42 -2.41
C ARG A 16 -14.50 1.27 -3.38
N LYS A 17 -14.36 0.09 -4.01
CA LYS A 17 -13.29 -0.18 -4.98
C LYS A 17 -13.35 0.77 -6.19
N GLN A 18 -14.55 1.04 -6.70
CA GLN A 18 -14.75 2.00 -7.78
C GLN A 18 -14.41 3.42 -7.35
N LEU A 19 -14.77 3.82 -6.13
CA LEU A 19 -14.43 5.14 -5.59
C LEU A 19 -12.91 5.30 -5.43
N ASN A 20 -12.24 4.30 -4.85
CA ASN A 20 -10.77 4.26 -4.69
C ASN A 20 -10.04 4.36 -6.03
N LYS A 21 -10.58 3.74 -7.09
CA LYS A 21 -10.05 3.89 -8.46
C LYS A 21 -10.19 5.33 -8.97
N LYS A 22 -11.34 5.99 -8.75
CA LYS A 22 -11.60 7.39 -9.16
C LYS A 22 -10.77 8.42 -8.39
N LEU A 23 -10.42 8.13 -7.14
CA LEU A 23 -9.58 8.98 -6.29
C LEU A 23 -8.09 8.67 -6.43
N LYS A 24 -7.71 7.65 -7.21
CA LYS A 24 -6.33 7.13 -7.31
C LYS A 24 -5.72 6.85 -5.92
N GLY A 25 -6.54 6.45 -4.96
CA GLY A 25 -6.12 6.25 -3.57
C GLY A 25 -6.77 5.04 -2.92
N ILE A 26 -6.56 4.87 -1.61
CA ILE A 26 -7.14 3.79 -0.81
C ILE A 26 -7.89 4.39 0.37
N LEU A 27 -9.23 4.34 0.30
CA LEU A 27 -10.09 4.59 1.45
C LEU A 27 -10.57 3.26 2.06
N GLU A 28 -10.62 3.23 3.37
CA GLU A 28 -11.15 2.14 4.18
C GLU A 28 -12.58 2.42 4.65
N THR A 29 -13.32 1.37 4.99
CA THR A 29 -14.74 1.51 5.38
C THR A 29 -14.91 2.36 6.65
N ALA A 30 -13.94 2.31 7.57
CA ALA A 30 -13.94 3.10 8.80
C ALA A 30 -13.81 4.62 8.57
N GLU A 31 -13.28 5.03 7.40
CA GLU A 31 -13.09 6.44 7.03
C GLU A 31 -14.36 7.05 6.41
N PHE A 32 -15.44 6.26 6.29
CA PHE A 32 -16.75 6.74 5.82
C PHE A 32 -17.71 6.93 6.99
N LYS A 33 -18.44 8.05 6.95
CA LYS A 33 -19.62 8.26 7.79
C LYS A 33 -20.84 7.71 7.07
N PHE A 34 -21.50 6.74 7.69
CA PHE A 34 -22.74 6.17 7.16
C PHE A 34 -23.94 7.04 7.53
N ARG A 35 -24.72 7.43 6.52
CA ARG A 35 -26.02 8.09 6.66
C ARG A 35 -27.05 7.19 5.98
N GLY A 36 -27.66 6.31 6.76
CA GLY A 36 -28.55 5.27 6.24
C GLY A 36 -27.82 4.29 5.34
N ARG A 37 -28.27 4.16 4.07
CA ARG A 37 -27.65 3.28 3.06
C ARG A 37 -26.45 3.89 2.33
N ASP A 38 -26.15 5.16 2.60
CA ASP A 38 -25.09 5.89 1.92
C ASP A 38 -23.88 6.11 2.82
N ALA A 39 -22.70 5.99 2.23
CA ALA A 39 -21.41 6.16 2.86
C ALA A 39 -20.77 7.43 2.31
N VAL A 40 -20.48 8.39 3.18
CA VAL A 40 -19.95 9.71 2.79
C VAL A 40 -18.64 9.97 3.51
N THR A 41 -17.64 10.43 2.78
CA THR A 41 -16.39 10.95 3.34
C THR A 41 -16.14 12.36 2.81
N ILE A 42 -15.53 13.20 3.64
CA ILE A 42 -15.10 14.55 3.29
C ILE A 42 -13.58 14.52 3.36
N LEU A 43 -12.92 14.89 2.27
CA LEU A 43 -11.47 14.88 2.14
C LEU A 43 -11.01 16.29 1.79
N ASN A 44 -10.23 16.89 2.67
CA ASN A 44 -9.49 18.10 2.34
C ASN A 44 -8.30 17.74 1.45
N GLU A 45 -7.60 18.74 0.92
CA GLU A 45 -6.47 18.50 0.00
C GLU A 45 -5.38 17.59 0.60
N LYS A 46 -5.05 17.79 1.89
CA LYS A 46 -4.10 16.95 2.63
C LYS A 46 -4.59 15.51 2.82
N ASP A 47 -5.89 15.33 3.07
CA ASP A 47 -6.47 13.99 3.25
C ASP A 47 -6.46 13.23 1.92
N LEU A 48 -6.73 13.94 0.82
CA LEU A 48 -6.69 13.39 -0.53
C LEU A 48 -5.27 12.94 -0.90
N GLU A 49 -4.26 13.74 -0.58
CA GLU A 49 -2.84 13.40 -0.76
C GLU A 49 -2.47 12.15 0.05
N PHE A 50 -2.83 12.12 1.33
CA PHE A 50 -2.58 10.96 2.20
C PHE A 50 -3.20 9.66 1.66
N VAL A 51 -4.44 9.73 1.19
CA VAL A 51 -5.17 8.60 0.60
C VAL A 51 -4.51 8.11 -0.69
N GLN A 52 -3.90 9.01 -1.48
CA GLN A 52 -3.12 8.67 -2.66
C GLN A 52 -1.75 8.08 -2.30
N ASP A 53 -1.07 8.61 -1.29
CA ASP A 53 0.22 8.11 -0.83
C ASP A 53 0.11 6.72 -0.20
N LYS A 54 -0.95 6.46 0.57
CA LYS A 54 -1.28 5.13 1.08
C LYS A 54 -1.34 4.10 -0.05
N ARG A 55 -1.89 4.48 -1.21
CA ARG A 55 -1.88 3.64 -2.40
C ARG A 55 -0.48 3.43 -2.96
N ARG A 56 0.32 4.49 -3.10
CA ARG A 56 1.70 4.40 -3.58
C ARG A 56 2.52 3.44 -2.71
N ILE A 57 2.43 3.58 -1.39
CA ILE A 57 3.10 2.70 -0.43
C ILE A 57 2.62 1.25 -0.56
N SER A 58 1.31 1.03 -0.68
CA SER A 58 0.75 -0.33 -0.86
C SER A 58 1.21 -1.02 -2.17
N GLN A 59 1.63 -0.24 -3.16
CA GLN A 59 2.14 -0.74 -4.44
C GLN A 59 3.64 -1.05 -4.40
N ILE A 60 4.36 -0.62 -3.35
CA ILE A 60 5.77 -0.98 -3.17
C ILE A 60 5.81 -2.47 -2.82
N PRO A 61 6.36 -3.33 -3.70
CA PRO A 61 6.42 -4.75 -3.41
C PRO A 61 7.34 -4.96 -2.22
N VAL A 62 6.79 -5.41 -1.10
CA VAL A 62 7.53 -5.78 0.12
C VAL A 62 8.68 -6.75 -0.20
N GLN A 63 8.53 -7.55 -1.26
CA GLN A 63 9.58 -8.42 -1.78
C GLN A 63 10.84 -7.67 -2.22
N GLN A 64 10.75 -6.44 -2.73
CA GLN A 64 11.93 -5.61 -3.07
C GLN A 64 12.60 -5.01 -1.83
N LEU A 65 11.86 -4.82 -0.72
CA LEU A 65 12.44 -4.39 0.56
C LEU A 65 13.26 -5.52 1.22
N TYR A 66 12.85 -6.78 1.08
CA TYR A 66 13.56 -7.93 1.67
C TYR A 66 14.67 -8.53 0.79
N LYS A 67 14.59 -8.41 -0.54
CA LYS A 67 15.51 -9.11 -1.45
C LYS A 67 16.85 -8.43 -1.69
N ARG A 68 17.11 -7.24 -1.14
CA ARG A 68 18.25 -6.45 -1.62
C ARG A 68 19.61 -7.01 -1.20
N ASP A 69 19.74 -7.66 -0.04
CA ASP A 69 21.07 -8.11 0.44
C ASP A 69 21.15 -9.48 1.14
N MET A 70 20.04 -10.01 1.68
CA MET A 70 20.09 -11.24 2.48
C MET A 70 20.57 -12.47 1.70
N THR A 71 20.16 -12.63 0.43
CA THR A 71 20.56 -13.78 -0.39
C THR A 71 22.06 -13.79 -0.69
N LYS A 72 22.67 -12.63 -0.93
CA LYS A 72 24.11 -12.52 -1.21
C LYS A 72 24.95 -12.84 0.02
N VAL A 73 24.54 -12.33 1.18
CA VAL A 73 25.18 -12.62 2.47
C VAL A 73 25.09 -14.11 2.78
N LEU A 74 23.94 -14.73 2.56
CA LEU A 74 23.73 -16.16 2.81
C LEU A 74 24.62 -17.05 1.92
N ILE A 75 24.73 -16.71 0.63
CA ILE A 75 25.62 -17.43 -0.30
C ILE A 75 27.09 -17.27 0.11
N PHE A 76 27.51 -16.07 0.54
CA PHE A 76 28.88 -15.84 1.00
C PHE A 76 29.21 -16.66 2.25
N ILE A 77 28.30 -16.74 3.21
CA ILE A 77 28.45 -17.57 4.41
C ILE A 77 28.59 -19.04 4.06
N VAL A 78 27.74 -19.55 3.17
CA VAL A 78 27.79 -20.96 2.72
C VAL A 78 29.11 -21.27 2.01
N MET A 79 29.59 -20.35 1.17
CA MET A 79 30.89 -20.48 0.49
C MET A 79 32.06 -20.52 1.49
N LEU A 80 32.04 -19.65 2.50
CA LEU A 80 33.04 -19.63 3.57
C LEU A 80 33.05 -20.94 4.37
N LEU A 81 31.88 -21.46 4.72
CA LEU A 81 31.72 -22.74 5.42
C LEU A 81 32.29 -23.90 4.62
N GLN A 82 31.99 -23.98 3.32
CA GLN A 82 32.55 -25.01 2.45
C GLN A 82 34.07 -24.91 2.33
N PHE A 83 34.62 -23.69 2.29
CA PHE A 83 36.06 -23.47 2.23
C PHE A 83 36.77 -23.93 3.52
N ILE A 84 36.19 -23.63 4.68
CA ILE A 84 36.72 -24.10 5.98
C ILE A 84 36.68 -25.64 6.06
N LEU A 85 35.61 -26.26 5.56
CA LEU A 85 35.45 -27.72 5.53
C LEU A 85 36.50 -28.39 4.63
N LEU A 86 36.83 -27.78 3.49
CA LEU A 86 37.82 -28.28 2.55
C LEU A 86 39.27 -28.16 3.06
N ILE A 87 39.56 -27.16 3.91
CA ILE A 87 40.89 -27.00 4.52
C ILE A 87 41.09 -27.92 5.73
N LYS A 88 40.01 -28.26 6.43
CA LYS A 88 40.05 -29.14 7.62
C LYS A 88 39.88 -30.62 7.31
N GLY A 89 39.29 -30.97 6.16
CA GLY A 89 39.20 -32.34 5.64
C GLY A 89 40.41 -32.67 4.78
#